data_AF-A0A132MMF3-F1
#
_entry.id   AF-A0A132MMF3-F1
#
_cell.length_a   1.000
_cell.length_b   1.000
_cell.length_c   1.000
_cell.angle_alpha   90.00
_cell.angle_beta   90.00
_cell.angle_gamma   90.00
#
_symmetry.space_group_name_H-M   'P 1'
#
loop_
_entity.id
_entity.type
_entity.pdbx_description
1 polymer ?
#
loop_
_entity_poly.entity_id
_entity_poly.type
_entity_poly.pdbx_seq_one_letter_code
_entity_poly.pdbx_strand_id
1 'polypeptide(L)'
;MPLPGLPLDIPVKGQQYAADFTELSTVSSAELLRAKRIACLSETGITLLLQRHTHHLSRAVIDLPTFYQSISGVLTEAELEQDWVEGLVPGIWDNPDPDQLANASKAFHEFLGPPGSDLREKLKQVRTQAEVRRTVREEIRARRQQA
;
A
#
# COMPACT_ATOMS: atom_id res chain seq x y z
N MET A 1 4.01 14.34 -13.26
CA MET A 1 4.45 13.07 -12.62
C MET A 1 5.34 13.45 -11.46
N PRO A 2 5.08 13.00 -10.22
CA PRO A 2 5.74 13.56 -9.03
C PRO A 2 7.24 13.26 -8.94
N LEU A 3 7.78 12.30 -9.70
CA LEU A 3 9.21 11.97 -9.73
C LEU A 3 9.74 11.98 -11.18
N PRO A 4 9.92 13.17 -11.79
CA PRO A 4 10.44 13.26 -13.15
C PRO A 4 11.88 12.74 -13.23
N GLY A 5 12.15 11.87 -14.20
CA GLY A 5 13.50 11.36 -14.46
C GLY A 5 13.93 10.16 -13.62
N LEU A 6 13.08 9.61 -12.75
CA LEU A 6 13.34 8.32 -12.10
C LEU A 6 13.33 7.21 -13.16
N PRO A 7 14.45 6.50 -13.41
CA PRO A 7 14.47 5.41 -14.37
C PRO A 7 13.53 4.30 -13.90
N LEU A 8 12.65 3.82 -14.78
CA LEU A 8 11.75 2.69 -14.48
C LEU A 8 12.53 1.37 -14.28
N ASP A 9 13.73 1.28 -14.85
CA ASP A 9 14.43 0.00 -14.97
C ASP A 9 15.56 -0.16 -13.94
N ILE A 10 16.35 0.88 -13.61
CA ILE A 10 17.46 0.77 -12.65
C ILE A 10 17.76 2.15 -12.01
N PRO A 11 17.63 2.33 -10.68
CA PRO A 11 18.11 3.53 -10.02
C PRO A 11 19.64 3.62 -10.16
N VAL A 12 20.14 4.71 -10.73
CA VAL A 12 21.58 4.97 -10.81
C VAL A 12 22.09 5.22 -9.39
N LYS A 13 22.96 4.33 -8.88
CA LYS A 13 23.50 4.42 -7.54
C LYS A 13 24.18 5.77 -7.32
N GLY A 14 23.74 6.52 -6.31
CA GLY A 14 24.29 7.85 -5.97
C GLY A 14 23.57 9.03 -6.62
N GLN A 15 22.57 8.79 -7.47
CA GLN A 15 21.76 9.85 -8.04
C GLN A 15 20.65 10.27 -7.07
N GLN A 16 20.50 11.58 -6.89
CA GLN A 16 19.44 12.16 -6.07
C GLN A 16 18.28 12.57 -7.00
N TYR A 17 17.07 12.24 -6.58
CA TYR A 17 15.84 12.63 -7.27
C TYR A 17 15.04 13.53 -6.33
N ALA A 18 14.49 14.61 -6.89
CA ALA A 18 13.59 15.50 -6.18
C ALA A 18 12.18 15.25 -6.67
N ALA A 19 11.24 15.11 -5.73
CA ALA A 19 9.84 14.99 -6.06
C ALA A 19 9.16 16.37 -6.10
N ASP A 20 8.32 16.59 -7.10
CA ASP A 20 7.42 17.75 -7.14
C ASP A 20 6.03 17.34 -6.64
N PHE A 21 5.65 17.89 -5.49
CA PHE A 21 4.34 17.67 -4.86
C PHE A 21 3.38 18.84 -5.07
N THR A 22 3.71 19.80 -5.94
CA THR A 22 2.81 20.93 -6.28
C THR A 22 1.73 20.52 -7.27
N GLU A 23 2.04 19.57 -8.17
CA GLU A 23 1.10 19.01 -9.12
C GLU A 23 0.57 17.65 -8.62
N LEU A 24 -0.61 17.68 -8.00
CA LEU A 24 -1.32 16.47 -7.60
C LEU A 24 -2.36 16.12 -8.67
N SER A 25 -2.29 14.89 -9.18
CA SER A 25 -3.31 14.32 -10.06
C SER A 25 -3.91 13.06 -9.43
N THR A 26 -5.20 12.85 -9.68
CA THR A 26 -5.87 11.59 -9.37
C THR A 26 -5.91 10.74 -10.64
N VAL A 27 -5.70 9.43 -10.49
CA VAL A 27 -5.74 8.46 -11.59
C VAL A 27 -6.79 7.41 -11.25
N SER A 28 -7.53 6.93 -12.25
CA SER A 28 -8.51 5.86 -12.04
C SER A 28 -7.77 4.57 -11.69
N SER A 29 -8.32 3.76 -10.77
CA SER A 29 -7.73 2.45 -10.44
C SER A 29 -7.62 1.53 -11.67
N ALA A 30 -8.46 1.71 -12.68
CA ALA A 30 -8.41 0.96 -13.94
C ALA A 30 -7.21 1.33 -14.82
N GLU A 31 -6.64 2.51 -14.63
CA GLU A 31 -5.47 3.01 -15.37
C GLU A 31 -4.16 2.66 -14.65
N LEU A 32 -4.23 2.12 -13.43
CA LEU A 32 -3.07 1.70 -12.66
C LEU A 32 -2.57 0.33 -13.14
N LEU A 33 -1.32 0.31 -13.62
CA LEU A 33 -0.64 -0.94 -13.94
C LEU A 33 -0.26 -1.67 -12.64
N ARG A 34 -0.66 -2.95 -12.54
CA ARG A 34 -0.23 -3.85 -11.45
C ARG A 34 1.21 -4.31 -11.69
N ALA A 35 2.14 -3.41 -11.42
CA ALA A 35 3.58 -3.62 -11.62
C ALA A 35 4.37 -3.44 -10.31
N LYS A 36 5.66 -3.77 -10.37
CA LYS A 36 6.59 -3.59 -9.24
C LYS A 36 6.69 -2.11 -8.85
N ARG A 37 6.44 -1.81 -7.57
CA ARG A 37 6.60 -0.45 -7.03
C ARG A 37 8.10 -0.12 -6.93
N ILE A 38 8.53 0.94 -7.61
CA ILE A 38 9.94 1.39 -7.62
C ILE A 38 10.25 2.44 -6.54
N ALA A 39 9.24 3.19 -6.11
CA ALA A 39 9.34 4.18 -5.04
C ALA A 39 7.95 4.41 -4.42
N CYS A 40 7.91 4.55 -3.10
CA CYS A 40 6.73 4.97 -2.35
C CYS A 40 7.12 5.96 -1.25
N LEU A 41 6.18 6.82 -0.85
CA LEU A 41 6.35 7.63 0.34
C LEU A 41 6.26 6.75 1.58
N SER A 42 7.06 7.07 2.60
CA SER A 42 6.84 6.52 3.94
C SER A 42 5.52 7.01 4.50
N GLU A 43 4.96 6.32 5.51
CA GLU A 43 3.71 6.73 6.16
C GLU A 43 3.79 8.18 6.68
N THR A 44 4.92 8.57 7.27
CA THR A 44 5.18 9.96 7.68
C THR A 44 5.20 10.92 6.50
N GLY A 45 5.80 10.53 5.38
CA GLY A 45 5.78 11.32 4.14
C GLY A 45 4.36 11.53 3.62
N ILE A 46 3.53 10.48 3.66
CA ILE A 46 2.12 10.55 3.27
C ILE A 46 1.35 11.48 4.19
N THR A 47 1.50 11.37 5.52
CA THR A 47 0.76 12.26 6.46
C THR A 47 1.17 13.72 6.32
N LEU A 48 2.46 14.01 6.11
CA LEU A 48 2.94 15.37 5.83
C LEU A 48 2.37 15.92 4.52
N LEU A 49 2.32 15.10 3.47
CA LEU A 49 1.73 15.49 2.20
C LEU A 49 0.23 15.81 2.37
N LEU A 50 -0.51 14.95 3.06
CA LEU A 50 -1.93 15.16 3.36
C LEU A 50 -2.15 16.43 4.17
N GLN A 51 -1.38 16.65 5.25
CA GLN A 51 -1.48 17.85 6.06
C GLN A 51 -1.25 19.12 5.23
N ARG A 52 -0.17 19.14 4.43
CA ARG A 52 0.15 20.28 3.58
C ARG A 52 -0.92 20.54 2.54
N HIS A 53 -1.43 19.48 1.91
CA HIS A 53 -2.47 19.58 0.89
C HIS A 53 -3.81 20.07 1.47
N THR A 54 -4.24 19.48 2.59
CA THR A 54 -5.47 19.93 3.27
C THR A 54 -5.35 21.37 3.73
N HIS A 55 -4.24 21.77 4.35
CA HIS A 55 -4.03 23.16 4.75
C HIS A 55 -4.01 24.11 3.54
N HIS A 56 -3.42 23.70 2.41
CA HIS A 56 -3.44 24.51 1.19
C HIS A 56 -4.87 24.77 0.68
N LEU A 57 -5.73 23.74 0.70
CA LEU A 57 -7.10 23.82 0.19
C LEU A 57 -8.09 24.49 1.16
N SER A 58 -7.99 24.21 2.46
CA SER A 58 -9.01 24.61 3.44
C SER A 58 -8.52 25.59 4.51
N ARG A 59 -7.19 25.81 4.61
CA ARG A 59 -6.53 26.51 5.74
C ARG A 59 -6.75 25.85 7.10
N ALA A 60 -7.35 24.65 7.14
CA ALA A 60 -7.46 23.88 8.36
C ALA A 60 -6.09 23.35 8.78
N VAL A 61 -5.78 23.46 10.06
CA VAL A 61 -4.60 22.86 10.67
C VAL A 61 -5.06 21.59 11.38
N ILE A 62 -4.80 20.45 10.76
CA ILE A 62 -5.05 19.12 11.33
C ILE A 62 -3.69 18.53 11.71
N ASP A 63 -3.59 17.93 12.88
CA ASP A 63 -2.37 17.31 13.37
C ASP A 63 -2.07 15.98 12.66
N LEU A 64 -0.78 15.62 12.58
CA LEU A 64 -0.34 14.40 11.89
C LEU A 64 -0.94 13.11 12.47
N PRO A 65 -1.09 12.94 13.79
CA PRO A 65 -1.75 11.76 14.36
C PRO A 65 -3.16 11.53 13.85
N THR A 66 -3.95 12.58 13.64
CA THR A 66 -5.31 12.47 13.09
C THR A 66 -5.30 11.93 11.66
N PHE A 67 -4.41 12.44 10.80
CA PHE A 67 -4.23 11.88 9.45
C PHE A 67 -3.75 10.44 9.49
N TYR A 68 -2.78 10.13 10.35
CA TYR A 68 -2.27 8.77 10.47
C TYR A 68 -3.38 7.80 10.89
N GLN A 69 -4.18 8.15 11.90
CA GLN A 69 -5.30 7.33 12.35
C GLN A 69 -6.30 7.05 11.23
N SER A 70 -6.60 8.03 10.37
CA SER A 70 -7.58 7.85 9.29
C SER A 70 -7.07 6.98 8.13
N ILE A 71 -5.76 6.98 7.85
CA ILE A 71 -5.19 6.26 6.71
C ILE A 71 -4.49 4.94 7.07
N SER A 72 -4.06 4.77 8.32
CA SER A 72 -3.22 3.64 8.76
C SER A 72 -3.81 2.27 8.42
N GLY A 73 -5.13 2.12 8.53
CA GLY A 73 -5.82 0.87 8.20
C GLY A 73 -5.71 0.53 6.71
N VAL A 74 -5.91 1.53 5.84
CA VAL A 74 -5.79 1.37 4.38
C VAL A 74 -4.35 1.09 3.98
N LEU A 75 -3.38 1.79 4.57
CA LEU A 75 -1.95 1.56 4.31
C LEU A 75 -1.54 0.16 4.75
N THR A 76 -1.95 -0.26 5.95
CA THR A 76 -1.68 -1.61 6.47
C THR A 76 -2.32 -2.68 5.60
N GLU A 77 -3.56 -2.50 5.14
CA GLU A 77 -4.22 -3.45 4.24
C GLU A 77 -3.45 -3.60 2.91
N ALA A 78 -3.03 -2.48 2.31
CA ALA A 78 -2.27 -2.49 1.05
C ALA A 78 -0.89 -3.15 1.19
N GLU A 79 -0.21 -2.97 2.33
CA GLU A 79 1.03 -3.69 2.64
C GLU A 79 0.79 -5.19 2.81
N LEU A 80 -0.28 -5.57 3.50
CA LEU A 80 -0.61 -6.98 3.73
C LEU A 80 -1.03 -7.72 2.47
N GLU A 81 -1.75 -7.04 1.56
CA GLU A 81 -2.05 -7.59 0.24
C GLU A 81 -0.76 -7.83 -0.56
N GLN A 82 0.18 -6.89 -0.50
CA GLN A 82 1.48 -7.03 -1.16
C GLN A 82 2.27 -8.22 -0.56
N ASP A 83 2.39 -8.28 0.77
CA ASP A 83 3.04 -9.39 1.49
C ASP A 83 2.39 -10.74 1.11
N TRP A 84 1.07 -10.77 0.92
CA TRP A 84 0.31 -11.95 0.53
C TRP A 84 0.61 -12.40 -0.89
N VAL A 85 0.60 -11.47 -1.85
CA VAL A 85 0.88 -11.74 -3.26
C VAL A 85 2.33 -12.21 -3.45
N GLU A 86 3.31 -11.50 -2.87
CA GLU A 86 4.72 -11.91 -2.86
C GLU A 86 4.93 -13.22 -2.08
N GLY A 87 4.10 -13.40 -1.06
CA GLY A 87 3.93 -14.60 -0.26
C GLY A 87 3.68 -15.82 -1.14
N LEU A 88 2.56 -15.81 -1.85
CA LEU A 88 2.00 -17.00 -2.47
C LEU A 88 2.39 -17.17 -3.94
N VAL A 89 2.90 -16.12 -4.59
CA VAL A 89 3.33 -16.15 -5.99
C VAL A 89 4.76 -15.62 -6.11
N PRO A 90 5.79 -16.44 -5.81
CA PRO A 90 7.18 -16.02 -5.89
C PRO A 90 7.56 -15.58 -7.31
N GLY A 91 8.25 -14.44 -7.44
CA GLY A 91 8.70 -13.91 -8.73
C GLY A 91 7.61 -13.19 -9.55
N ILE A 92 6.40 -13.00 -9.01
CA ILE A 92 5.30 -12.33 -9.72
C ILE A 92 5.64 -10.93 -10.24
N TRP A 93 6.55 -10.22 -9.58
CA TRP A 93 6.96 -8.88 -10.01
C TRP A 93 8.00 -8.87 -11.14
N ASP A 94 8.65 -10.00 -11.43
CA ASP A 94 9.62 -10.12 -12.53
C ASP A 94 8.91 -10.48 -13.85
N ASN A 95 7.83 -11.26 -13.77
CA ASN A 95 6.94 -11.56 -14.89
C ASN A 95 5.48 -11.59 -14.43
N PRO A 96 4.79 -10.43 -14.37
CA PRO A 96 3.45 -10.36 -13.82
C PRO A 96 2.42 -11.04 -14.73
N ASP A 97 1.85 -12.13 -14.24
CA ASP A 97 0.65 -12.74 -14.80
C ASP A 97 -0.61 -12.07 -14.19
N PRO A 98 -1.42 -11.35 -15.00
CA PRO A 98 -2.62 -10.66 -14.52
C PRO A 98 -3.62 -11.58 -13.82
N ASP A 99 -3.77 -12.82 -14.28
CA ASP A 99 -4.75 -13.76 -13.73
C ASP A 99 -4.30 -14.28 -12.36
N GLN A 100 -3.00 -14.59 -12.21
CA GLN A 100 -2.43 -14.96 -10.90
C GLN A 100 -2.52 -13.81 -9.90
N LEU A 101 -2.20 -12.58 -10.33
CA LEU A 101 -2.32 -11.39 -9.49
C LEU A 101 -3.76 -11.14 -9.05
N ALA A 102 -4.72 -11.24 -9.97
CA ALA A 102 -6.13 -11.06 -9.66
C ALA A 102 -6.64 -12.13 -8.70
N ASN A 103 -6.27 -13.39 -8.91
CA ASN A 103 -6.67 -14.50 -8.05
C ASN A 103 -6.06 -14.40 -6.64
N ALA A 104 -4.77 -14.05 -6.53
CA ALA A 104 -4.10 -13.89 -5.24
C ALA A 104 -4.69 -12.72 -4.43
N SER A 105 -4.91 -11.57 -5.08
CA SER A 105 -5.57 -10.38 -4.51
C SER A 105 -7.00 -10.69 -4.06
N LYS A 106 -7.78 -11.41 -4.88
CA LYS A 106 -9.12 -11.87 -4.52
C LYS A 106 -9.09 -12.78 -3.29
N ALA A 107 -8.19 -13.77 -3.26
CA ALA A 107 -8.05 -14.69 -2.14
C ALA A 107 -7.66 -13.98 -0.83
N PHE A 108 -6.86 -12.92 -0.90
CA PHE A 108 -6.55 -12.05 0.24
C PHE A 108 -7.81 -11.35 0.77
N HIS A 109 -8.60 -10.73 -0.12
CA HIS A 109 -9.84 -10.06 0.29
C HIS A 109 -10.90 -11.02 0.83
N GLU A 110 -10.99 -12.24 0.28
CA GLU A 110 -11.84 -13.31 0.80
C GLU A 110 -11.39 -13.73 2.20
N PHE A 111 -10.08 -13.85 2.45
CA PHE A 111 -9.53 -14.16 3.77
C PHE A 111 -9.82 -13.06 4.80
N LEU A 112 -9.67 -11.78 4.44
CA LEU A 112 -10.06 -10.68 5.32
C LEU A 112 -11.58 -10.63 5.56
N GLY A 113 -12.37 -11.18 4.64
CA GLY A 113 -13.82 -11.17 4.69
C GLY A 113 -14.44 -9.86 4.21
N PRO A 114 -15.78 -9.77 4.22
CA PRO A 114 -16.51 -8.57 3.78
C PRO A 114 -16.28 -7.38 4.74
N PRO A 115 -16.58 -6.14 4.31
CA PRO A 115 -16.59 -4.97 5.20
C PRO A 115 -17.41 -5.25 6.47
N GLY A 116 -16.86 -4.94 7.64
CA GLY A 116 -17.48 -5.26 8.93
C GLY A 116 -17.02 -6.58 9.56
N SER A 117 -16.20 -7.38 8.86
CA SER A 117 -15.56 -8.57 9.45
C SER A 117 -14.59 -8.21 10.58
N ASP A 118 -14.34 -9.16 11.50
CA ASP A 118 -13.45 -8.95 12.65
C ASP A 118 -12.06 -8.43 12.23
N LEU A 119 -11.46 -9.04 11.20
CA LEU A 119 -10.14 -8.63 10.71
C LEU A 119 -10.17 -7.21 10.12
N ARG A 120 -11.20 -6.84 9.35
CA ARG A 120 -11.30 -5.49 8.79
C ARG A 120 -11.60 -4.44 9.85
N GLU A 121 -12.41 -4.76 10.86
CA GLU A 121 -12.63 -3.85 11.98
C GLU A 121 -11.36 -3.66 12.81
N LYS A 122 -10.58 -4.72 13.03
CA LYS A 122 -9.26 -4.63 13.68
C LYS A 122 -8.26 -3.79 12.88
N LEU A 123 -8.33 -3.76 11.55
CA LEU A 123 -7.47 -2.90 10.74
C LEU A 123 -7.75 -1.41 10.93
N LYS A 124 -8.98 -1.01 11.26
CA LYS A 124 -9.34 0.39 11.51
C LYS A 124 -8.68 0.98 12.76
N GLN A 125 -8.23 0.13 13.70
CA GLN A 125 -7.62 0.58 14.94
C GLN A 125 -6.11 0.30 14.93
N VAL A 126 -5.31 1.36 15.02
CA VAL A 126 -3.83 1.28 15.04
C VAL A 126 -3.31 0.23 16.04
N ARG A 127 -3.91 0.17 17.23
CA ARG A 127 -3.49 -0.76 18.30
C ARG A 127 -3.67 -2.24 17.97
N THR A 128 -4.60 -2.61 17.08
CA THR A 128 -4.89 -4.01 16.71
C THR A 128 -4.28 -4.40 15.38
N GLN A 129 -3.72 -3.46 14.61
CA GLN A 129 -3.09 -3.75 13.31
C GLN A 129 -1.93 -4.76 13.43
N ALA A 130 -1.15 -4.73 14.51
CA ALA A 130 -0.07 -5.69 14.74
C ALA A 130 -0.57 -7.14 14.85
N GLU A 131 -1.75 -7.34 15.46
CA GLU A 131 -2.40 -8.65 15.53
C GLU A 131 -2.81 -9.12 14.14
N VAL A 132 -3.45 -8.25 13.34
CA VAL A 132 -3.85 -8.59 11.97
C VAL A 132 -2.63 -8.95 11.12
N ARG A 133 -1.55 -8.16 11.20
CA ARG A 133 -0.29 -8.44 10.48
C ARG A 133 0.25 -9.82 10.83
N ARG A 134 0.21 -10.21 12.10
CA ARG A 134 0.63 -11.54 12.56
C ARG A 134 -0.26 -12.63 11.96
N THR A 135 -1.57 -12.47 12.05
CA THR A 135 -2.56 -13.42 11.53
C THR A 135 -2.38 -13.66 10.03
N VAL A 136 -2.23 -12.60 9.24
CA VAL A 136 -1.99 -12.72 7.80
C VAL A 136 -0.68 -13.46 7.51
N ARG A 137 0.40 -13.16 8.23
CA ARG A 137 1.70 -13.84 8.06
C ARG A 137 1.68 -15.31 8.48
N GLU A 138 0.87 -15.67 9.47
CA GLU A 138 0.62 -17.06 9.84
C GLU A 138 -0.13 -17.79 8.72
N GLU A 139 -1.15 -17.16 8.14
CA GLU A 139 -1.91 -17.72 7.02
C GLU A 139 -1.06 -17.91 5.76
N ILE A 140 -0.23 -16.92 5.40
CA ILE A 140 0.71 -17.03 4.26
C ILE A 140 1.63 -18.25 4.46
N ARG A 141 2.16 -18.44 5.67
CA ARG A 141 3.03 -19.57 6.00
C ARG A 141 2.28 -20.90 5.91
N ALA A 142 1.04 -20.97 6.39
CA ALA A 142 0.23 -22.17 6.32
C ALA A 142 -0.05 -22.58 4.86
N ARG A 143 -0.44 -21.62 4.00
CA ARG A 143 -0.73 -21.89 2.58
C ARG A 143 0.51 -22.31 1.80
N ARG A 144 1.67 -21.75 2.10
CA ARG A 144 2.95 -22.15 1.49
C ARG A 144 3.35 -23.60 1.79
N GLN A 145 2.87 -24.18 2.89
CA GLN A 145 3.17 -25.58 3.25
C GLN A 145 2.22 -26.58 2.59
N GLN A 146 1.09 -26.09 2.06
CA GLN A 146 0.06 -26.92 1.42
C GLN A 146 0.19 -26.96 -0.12
N ALA A 147 0.97 -26.04 -0.70
CA ALA A 147 1.30 -25.96 -2.12
C ALA A 147 2.63 -26.65 -2.41
#